data_AF-A0A510JF86-F1
#
_entry.id   AF-A0A510JF86-F1
#
_cell.length_a   1.000
_cell.length_b   1.000
_cell.length_c   1.000
_cell.angle_alpha   90.00
_cell.angle_beta   90.00
_cell.angle_gamma   90.00
#
_symmetry.space_group_name_H-M   'P 1'
#
loop_
_entity.id
_entity.type
_entity.pdbx_description
1 polymer ?
#
loop_
_entity_poly.entity_id
_entity_poly.type
_entity_poly.pdbx_seq_one_letter_code
_entity_poly.pdbx_strand_id
1 'polypeptide(L)'
;MRLWHEQIIHLLPKNQLLGQHRECCALRGNGWKKKHKTVDYVFLYSPYYLFIYHSLVMDEMEKRGYKVSKEWRDKNYRGKKAENYNNLEEKNIDSPIYKEHDNEYLVECIENLQKKGIKLEL
;
A
#
# COMPACT_ATOMS: atom_id res chain seq x y z
N MET A 1 -4.38 11.08 2.67
CA MET A 1 -4.43 9.77 1.99
C MET A 1 -3.49 8.86 2.76
N ARG A 2 -3.95 7.68 3.17
CA ARG A 2 -3.23 6.81 4.11
C ARG A 2 -3.05 5.43 3.47
N LEU A 3 -2.02 4.70 3.89
CA LEU A 3 -2.01 3.25 3.71
C LEU A 3 -2.92 2.64 4.77
N TRP A 4 -3.79 1.71 4.40
CA TRP A 4 -4.50 0.88 5.36
C TRP A 4 -3.56 -0.10 6.03
N HIS A 5 -3.80 -0.42 7.30
CA HIS A 5 -3.03 -1.44 8.01
C HIS A 5 -3.04 -2.78 7.24
N GLU A 6 -1.90 -3.45 7.12
CA GLU A 6 -1.76 -4.67 6.30
C GLU A 6 -2.74 -5.78 6.68
N GLN A 7 -3.01 -5.95 7.98
CA GLN A 7 -3.94 -6.95 8.50
C GLN A 7 -5.38 -6.78 8.00
N ILE A 8 -5.82 -5.58 7.64
CA ILE A 8 -7.21 -5.34 7.20
C ILE A 8 -7.35 -5.26 5.68
N ILE A 9 -6.27 -5.43 4.90
CA ILE A 9 -6.32 -5.34 3.43
C ILE A 9 -7.38 -6.30 2.86
N HIS A 10 -7.42 -7.53 3.37
CA HIS A 10 -8.36 -8.56 2.95
C HIS A 10 -9.82 -8.26 3.34
N LEU A 11 -10.05 -7.34 4.26
CA LEU A 11 -11.38 -6.90 4.72
C LEU A 11 -11.84 -5.60 4.07
N LEU A 12 -10.95 -4.87 3.38
CA LEU A 12 -11.30 -3.59 2.77
C LEU A 12 -12.46 -3.74 1.79
N PRO A 13 -13.48 -2.88 1.79
CA PRO A 13 -14.47 -2.89 0.73
C PRO A 13 -13.86 -2.50 -0.61
N LYS A 14 -14.57 -2.81 -1.70
CA LYS A 14 -14.13 -2.58 -3.09
C LYS A 14 -13.49 -1.20 -3.32
N ASN A 15 -14.16 -0.13 -2.88
CA ASN A 15 -13.71 1.23 -3.15
C ASN A 15 -12.40 1.58 -2.42
N GLN A 16 -12.23 1.05 -1.20
CA GLN A 16 -11.03 1.24 -0.37
C GLN A 16 -9.86 0.45 -0.93
N LEU A 17 -10.08 -0.80 -1.34
CA LEU A 17 -9.06 -1.64 -1.98
C LEU A 17 -8.57 -1.00 -3.29
N LEU A 18 -9.49 -0.59 -4.17
CA LEU A 18 -9.15 0.09 -5.43
C LEU A 18 -8.47 1.44 -5.17
N GLY A 19 -8.90 2.18 -4.15
CA GLY A 19 -8.25 3.41 -3.72
C GLY A 19 -6.83 3.18 -3.23
N GLN A 20 -6.62 2.12 -2.44
CA GLN A 20 -5.32 1.74 -1.91
C GLN A 20 -4.33 1.38 -3.02
N HIS A 21 -4.78 0.62 -4.02
CA HIS A 21 -3.96 0.32 -5.20
C HIS A 21 -3.55 1.57 -5.96
N ARG A 22 -4.49 2.50 -6.22
CA ARG A 22 -4.17 3.77 -6.88
C ARG A 22 -3.16 4.59 -6.08
N GLU A 23 -3.28 4.58 -4.75
CA GLU A 23 -2.35 5.28 -3.89
C GLU A 23 -0.95 4.66 -3.94
N CYS A 24 -0.83 3.33 -3.88
CA CYS A 24 0.45 2.65 -4.04
C CYS A 24 1.10 2.97 -5.41
N CYS A 25 0.30 2.98 -6.48
CA CYS A 25 0.77 3.38 -7.81
C CYS A 25 1.30 4.81 -7.85
N ALA A 26 0.60 5.76 -7.20
CA ALA A 26 1.00 7.16 -7.13
C ALA A 26 2.31 7.32 -6.33
N LEU A 27 2.40 6.69 -5.16
CA LEU A 27 3.56 6.74 -4.27
C LEU A 27 4.80 6.10 -4.90
N ARG A 28 4.66 4.95 -5.59
CA ARG A 28 5.77 4.30 -6.31
C ARG A 28 6.27 5.11 -7.50
N GLY A 29 5.38 5.86 -8.15
CA GLY A 29 5.72 6.70 -9.30
C GLY A 29 6.32 8.05 -8.94
N ASN A 30 5.85 9.09 -9.64
CA ASN A 30 6.31 10.48 -9.43
C ASN A 30 5.77 11.13 -8.14
N GLY A 31 5.01 10.38 -7.32
CA GLY A 31 4.63 10.77 -5.96
C GLY A 31 5.72 10.49 -4.92
N TRP A 32 6.72 9.67 -5.24
CA TRP A 32 7.80 9.32 -4.30
C TRP A 32 8.49 10.58 -3.74
N LYS A 33 8.67 10.63 -2.41
CA LYS A 33 9.26 11.76 -1.64
C LYS A 33 8.50 13.10 -1.75
N LYS A 34 7.27 13.13 -2.28
CA LYS A 34 6.42 14.32 -2.18
C LYS A 34 5.71 14.31 -0.83
N LYS A 35 5.68 15.46 -0.15
CA LYS A 35 5.14 15.56 1.21
C LYS A 35 3.65 15.20 1.24
N HIS A 36 3.29 14.24 2.09
CA HIS A 36 1.95 13.76 2.36
C HIS A 36 1.71 13.65 3.88
N LYS A 37 0.75 14.44 4.39
CA LYS A 37 0.47 14.58 5.85
C LYS A 37 0.38 13.29 6.68
N THR A 38 -0.02 12.17 6.08
CA THR A 38 -0.36 10.92 6.81
C THR A 38 0.43 9.69 6.36
N VAL A 39 1.29 9.81 5.34
CA VAL A 39 2.03 8.67 4.76
C VAL A 39 3.52 8.97 4.56
N ASP A 40 3.99 10.12 5.07
CA ASP A 40 5.41 10.53 4.96
C ASP A 40 6.38 9.48 5.54
N TYR A 41 5.96 8.68 6.53
CA TYR A 41 6.80 7.62 7.10
C TYR A 41 7.26 6.61 6.05
N VAL A 42 6.47 6.34 5.00
CA VAL A 42 6.83 5.41 3.93
C VAL A 42 8.15 5.80 3.26
N PHE A 43 8.44 7.10 3.18
CA PHE A 43 9.67 7.61 2.56
C PHE A 43 10.90 7.52 3.46
N LEU A 44 10.73 7.16 4.74
CA LEU A 44 11.83 6.82 5.65
C LEU A 44 12.39 5.41 5.38
N TYR A 45 11.66 4.60 4.61
CA TYR A 45 12.02 3.24 4.25
C TYR A 45 12.50 3.15 2.79
N SER A 46 13.14 2.03 2.46
CA SER A 46 13.44 1.69 1.07
C SER A 46 12.13 1.61 0.26
N PRO A 47 12.09 2.06 -1.01
CA PRO A 47 10.94 1.84 -1.90
C PRO A 47 10.50 0.39 -2.00
N TYR A 48 11.38 -0.55 -1.67
CA TYR A 48 11.08 -1.98 -1.64
C TYR A 48 9.97 -2.32 -0.63
N TYR A 49 9.89 -1.61 0.50
CA TYR A 49 8.81 -1.78 1.48
C TYR A 49 7.44 -1.48 0.86
N LEU A 50 7.36 -0.41 0.07
CA LEU A 50 6.13 -0.05 -0.62
C LEU A 50 5.80 -1.06 -1.73
N PHE A 51 6.80 -1.66 -2.37
CA PHE A 51 6.59 -2.76 -3.31
C PHE A 51 5.97 -3.99 -2.62
N ILE A 52 6.49 -4.41 -1.47
CA ILE A 52 5.96 -5.54 -0.70
C ILE A 52 4.54 -5.24 -0.21
N TYR A 53 4.32 -4.07 0.39
CA TYR A 53 2.97 -3.64 0.79
C TYR A 53 2.00 -3.60 -0.41
N HIS A 54 2.43 -3.05 -1.54
CA HIS A 54 1.62 -3.02 -2.76
C HIS A 54 1.31 -4.44 -3.25
N SER A 55 2.21 -5.40 -3.06
CA SER A 55 1.98 -6.80 -3.44
C SER A 55 0.82 -7.40 -2.66
N LEU A 56 0.70 -7.16 -1.35
CA LEU A 56 -0.47 -7.59 -0.56
C LEU A 56 -1.80 -7.04 -1.12
N VAL A 57 -1.79 -5.78 -1.53
CA VAL A 57 -2.97 -5.13 -2.13
C VAL A 57 -3.32 -5.76 -3.48
N MET A 58 -2.32 -5.99 -4.32
CA MET A 58 -2.50 -6.60 -5.64
C MET A 58 -2.94 -8.07 -5.53
N ASP A 59 -2.43 -8.82 -4.54
CA ASP A 59 -2.81 -10.21 -4.28
C ASP A 59 -4.29 -10.30 -3.87
N GLU A 60 -4.74 -9.43 -2.96
CA GLU A 60 -6.15 -9.36 -2.59
C GLU A 60 -7.03 -8.92 -3.76
N MET A 61 -6.54 -8.01 -4.61
CA MET A 61 -7.24 -7.62 -5.84
C MET A 61 -7.39 -8.81 -6.81
N GLU A 62 -6.32 -9.54 -7.10
CA GLU A 62 -6.35 -10.69 -7.98
C GLU A 62 -7.23 -11.82 -7.42
N LYS A 63 -7.17 -12.07 -6.10
CA LYS A 63 -8.06 -12.99 -5.39
C LYS A 63 -9.55 -12.66 -5.59
N ARG A 64 -9.89 -11.37 -5.68
CA ARG A 64 -11.26 -10.90 -5.96
C ARG A 64 -11.59 -10.79 -7.45
N GLY A 65 -10.73 -11.30 -8.34
CA GLY A 65 -10.93 -11.33 -9.79
C GLY A 65 -10.60 -10.03 -10.52
N TYR A 66 -9.95 -9.05 -9.87
CA TYR A 66 -9.45 -7.87 -10.56
C TYR A 66 -8.20 -8.20 -11.37
N LYS A 67 -8.04 -7.55 -12.53
CA LYS A 67 -6.83 -7.65 -13.35
C LYS A 67 -5.88 -6.51 -13.01
N VAL A 68 -4.79 -6.82 -12.31
CA VAL A 68 -3.69 -5.90 -12.06
C VAL A 68 -2.72 -5.95 -13.25
N SER A 69 -2.20 -4.80 -13.69
CA SER A 69 -1.17 -4.79 -14.74
C SER A 69 0.11 -5.43 -14.23
N LYS A 70 0.62 -6.42 -14.97
CA LYS A 70 1.79 -7.25 -14.60
C LYS A 70 3.05 -6.45 -14.27
N GLU A 71 3.21 -5.27 -14.87
CA GLU A 71 4.34 -4.38 -14.65
C GLU A 71 4.42 -3.95 -13.17
N TRP A 72 3.28 -3.83 -12.47
CA TRP A 72 3.29 -3.48 -11.05
C TRP A 72 3.87 -4.59 -10.15
N ARG A 73 3.98 -5.83 -10.64
CA ARG A 73 4.68 -6.94 -9.98
C ARG A 73 6.19 -6.86 -10.10
N ASP A 74 6.74 -5.96 -10.91
CA ASP A 74 8.17 -5.65 -10.92
C ASP A 74 8.47 -4.58 -9.84
N LYS A 75 9.39 -4.89 -8.92
CA LYS A 75 9.86 -3.97 -7.88
C LYS A 75 10.49 -2.69 -8.44
N ASN A 76 11.03 -2.77 -9.66
CA ASN A 76 11.69 -1.65 -10.32
C ASN A 76 10.72 -0.72 -11.05
N TYR A 77 9.50 -1.20 -11.34
CA TYR A 77 8.53 -0.42 -12.11
C TYR A 77 7.94 0.72 -11.29
N ARG A 78 7.92 1.91 -11.88
CA ARG A 78 7.43 3.15 -11.24
C ARG A 78 6.31 3.82 -12.04
N GLY A 79 5.63 3.07 -12.89
CA GLY A 79 4.63 3.62 -13.79
C GLY A 79 5.25 4.26 -15.04
N LYS A 80 4.41 4.56 -16.03
CA LYS A 80 4.85 4.98 -17.38
C LYS A 80 5.66 6.28 -17.45
N LYS A 81 5.59 7.14 -16.43
CA LYS A 81 6.19 8.49 -16.44
C LYS A 81 7.44 8.62 -15.58
N ALA A 82 7.62 7.76 -14.60
CA ALA A 82 8.77 7.82 -13.71
C ALA A 82 9.83 6.87 -14.26
N GLU A 83 11.10 7.26 -14.19
CA GLU A 83 12.20 6.35 -14.49
C GLU A 83 12.16 5.17 -13.52
N ASN A 84 12.27 3.95 -14.05
CA ASN A 84 12.35 2.73 -13.26
C ASN A 84 13.58 2.75 -12.34
N TYR A 85 13.55 1.96 -11.28
CA TYR A 85 14.79 1.62 -10.57
C TYR A 85 15.65 0.68 -11.43
N ASN A 86 16.97 0.74 -11.29
CA ASN A 86 17.87 -0.15 -12.05
C ASN A 86 17.95 -1.55 -11.43
N ASN A 87 18.16 -1.62 -10.12
CA ASN A 87 18.17 -2.84 -9.33
C ASN A 87 17.80 -2.50 -7.90
N LEU A 88 16.50 -2.29 -7.64
CA LEU A 88 16.03 -1.99 -6.29
C LEU A 88 16.40 -3.14 -5.36
N GLU A 89 17.24 -2.85 -4.37
CA GLU A 89 17.74 -3.84 -3.42
C GLU A 89 16.59 -4.44 -2.61
N GLU A 90 16.53 -5.77 -2.58
CA GLU A 90 15.54 -6.50 -1.80
C GLU A 90 15.94 -6.45 -0.33
N LYS A 91 14.93 -6.37 0.52
CA LYS A 91 15.10 -6.37 1.97
C LYS A 91 14.32 -7.54 2.55
N ASN A 92 14.88 -8.18 3.56
CA ASN A 92 14.09 -9.05 4.43
C ASN A 92 13.19 -8.13 5.26
N ILE A 93 11.89 -8.27 5.07
CA ILE A 93 10.87 -7.44 5.73
C ILE A 93 10.08 -8.35 6.65
N ASP A 94 10.07 -8.00 7.92
CA ASP A 94 9.22 -8.65 8.93
C ASP A 94 7.80 -8.06 8.92
N SER A 95 6.88 -8.69 9.63
CA SER A 95 5.56 -8.10 9.90
C SER A 95 5.59 -7.39 11.26
N PRO A 96 5.05 -6.16 11.36
CA PRO A 96 4.44 -5.40 10.29
C PRO A 96 5.44 -4.81 9.29
N ILE A 97 5.06 -4.69 7.99
CA ILE A 97 5.95 -4.16 6.95
C ILE A 97 6.52 -2.80 7.34
N TYR A 98 5.67 -1.93 7.89
CA TYR A 98 6.07 -0.65 8.47
C TYR A 98 5.87 -0.71 9.98
N LYS A 99 6.83 -0.20 10.76
CA LYS A 99 6.69 -0.17 12.22
C LYS A 99 5.49 0.69 12.66
N GLU A 100 5.12 1.68 11.85
CA GLU A 100 3.96 2.53 12.06
C GLU A 100 2.63 1.78 11.84
N HIS A 101 2.64 0.55 11.33
CA HIS A 101 1.47 -0.33 11.28
C HIS A 101 1.46 -1.19 12.55
N ASP A 102 1.43 -0.52 13.70
CA ASP A 102 1.24 -1.13 15.01
C ASP A 102 -0.26 -1.28 15.33
N ASN A 103 -0.55 -1.80 16.53
CA ASN A 103 -1.92 -2.04 16.97
C ASN A 103 -2.71 -0.73 17.11
N GLU A 104 -2.05 0.35 17.54
CA GLU A 104 -2.63 1.68 17.64
C GLU A 104 -3.07 2.18 16.26
N TYR A 105 -2.22 2.04 15.24
CA TYR A 105 -2.54 2.40 13.85
C TYR A 105 -3.63 1.52 13.25
N LEU A 106 -3.66 0.24 13.61
CA LEU A 106 -4.75 -0.67 13.23
C LEU A 106 -6.09 -0.16 13.75
N VAL A 107 -6.17 0.19 15.04
CA VAL A 107 -7.38 0.75 15.65
C VAL A 107 -7.79 2.04 14.94
N GLU A 108 -6.85 2.95 14.67
CA GLU A 108 -7.15 4.17 13.90
C GLU A 108 -7.70 3.88 12.50
N CYS A 109 -7.21 2.83 11.83
CA CYS A 109 -7.69 2.40 10.53
C CYS A 109 -9.15 1.92 10.62
N ILE A 110 -9.45 1.08 11.60
CA ILE A 110 -10.81 0.57 11.83
C ILE A 110 -11.77 1.72 12.16
N GLU A 111 -11.39 2.62 13.06
CA GLU A 111 -12.20 3.81 13.38
C GLU A 111 -12.43 4.70 12.15
N ASN A 112 -11.42 4.86 11.28
CA ASN A 112 -11.58 5.67 10.07
C ASN A 112 -12.62 5.05 9.11
N LEU A 113 -12.68 3.73 9.01
CA LEU A 113 -13.69 3.03 8.23
C LEU A 113 -15.07 3.18 8.87
N GLN A 114 -15.17 3.00 10.19
CA GLN A 114 -16.43 3.16 10.92
C GLN A 114 -17.00 4.58 10.80
N LYS A 115 -16.16 5.62 10.89
CA LYS A 115 -16.54 7.03 10.66
C LYS A 115 -17.08 7.27 9.25
N LYS A 116 -16.74 6.41 8.28
CA LYS A 116 -17.27 6.42 6.90
C LYS A 116 -18.48 5.50 6.72
N GLY A 117 -19.05 4.97 7.80
CA GLY A 117 -20.17 4.03 7.78
C GLY A 117 -19.80 2.62 7.34
N ILE A 118 -18.50 2.28 7.30
CA ILE A 118 -18.01 0.96 6.89
C ILE A 118 -17.64 0.18 8.15
N LYS A 119 -18.36 -0.93 8.39
CA LYS A 119 -18.00 -1.89 9.43
C LYS A 119 -17.26 -3.06 8.79
N LEU A 120 -16.12 -3.42 9.37
CA LEU A 120 -15.40 -4.64 9.01
C LEU A 120 -15.95 -5.80 9.83
N GLU A 121 -16.09 -6.96 9.20
CA GLU A 121 -16.26 -8.23 9.89
C GLU A 121 -14.86 -8.75 10.21
N LEU A 122 -14.43 -8.54 11.46
CA LEU A 122 -13.12 -8.96 11.96
C LEU A 122 -13.13 -10.43 12.37
#